data_AF-A0AAV0NR83-F1
#
_entry.id   AF-A0AAV0NR83-F1
#
_cell.length_a   1.000
_cell.length_b   1.000
_cell.length_c   1.000
_cell.angle_alpha   90.00
_cell.angle_beta   90.00
_cell.angle_gamma   90.00
#
_symmetry.space_group_name_H-M   'P 1'
#
loop_
_entity.id
_entity.type
_entity.pdbx_description
1 polymer ?
#
loop_
_entity_poly.entity_id
_entity_poly.type
_entity_poly.pdbx_seq_one_letter_code
_entity_poly.pdbx_strand_id
1 'polypeptide(L)'
;MAAVTSVSFSPAMGHSSADGRSSSSSTSSARSLAFSACEALRSRTFPSARVRGSTSSTSGFVIRCMSSSTDLPTVSQTKLNFLKAYKKPIPSIYNNVLQELIVQQHLIKNDATKLEEWARTQTSAALVEFPSREGEVESMLKDIAERAGAGKFSYSRFFAVGLFRLLELSNATDPTVLDKLCAALNVNKRSVDRDLDVYRNLLSKLVQAKELIKEYVEREKKKREERTESQKASEAVKNCLGQPTYVGQM
;
A
#
# COMPACT_ATOMS: atom_id res chain seq x y z
N MET A 1 -60.91 15.74 -24.50
CA MET A 1 -60.50 16.98 -23.83
C MET A 1 -58.97 16.94 -23.69
N ALA A 2 -58.18 17.11 -24.77
CA ALA A 2 -57.77 18.36 -25.44
C ALA A 2 -57.02 19.31 -24.47
N ALA A 3 -55.81 19.85 -24.72
CA ALA A 3 -54.93 19.76 -25.89
C ALA A 3 -53.49 20.15 -25.48
N VAL A 4 -52.56 19.66 -26.29
CA VAL A 4 -51.15 20.03 -26.43
C VAL A 4 -51.03 21.45 -27.00
N THR A 5 -49.99 22.22 -26.67
CA THR A 5 -49.24 23.04 -27.65
C THR A 5 -47.91 23.55 -27.07
N SER A 6 -46.83 23.06 -27.66
CA SER A 6 -45.51 23.67 -27.75
C SER A 6 -45.50 24.81 -28.78
N VAL A 7 -44.72 25.88 -28.54
CA VAL A 7 -43.98 26.56 -29.63
C VAL A 7 -42.77 27.30 -29.09
N SER A 8 -41.62 26.96 -29.67
CA SER A 8 -40.37 27.70 -29.72
C SER A 8 -40.38 28.71 -30.88
N PHE A 9 -39.59 29.79 -30.81
CA PHE A 9 -38.80 30.36 -31.92
C PHE A 9 -37.88 31.50 -31.42
N SER A 10 -36.59 31.41 -31.79
CA SER A 10 -35.51 32.41 -31.57
C SER A 10 -35.42 33.38 -32.78
N PRO A 11 -34.28 34.06 -33.07
CA PRO A 11 -33.48 35.09 -32.38
C PRO A 11 -33.29 36.38 -33.25
N ALA A 12 -32.79 37.51 -32.73
CA ALA A 12 -32.07 38.51 -33.56
C ALA A 12 -31.33 39.60 -32.76
N MET A 13 -30.01 39.65 -32.99
CA MET A 13 -29.09 40.79 -33.17
C MET A 13 -29.30 42.15 -32.45
N GLY A 14 -28.21 42.59 -31.80
CA GLY A 14 -27.93 44.00 -31.51
C GLY A 14 -26.44 44.21 -31.16
N HIS A 15 -25.70 44.87 -32.07
CA HIS A 15 -24.31 45.32 -31.91
C HIS A 15 -24.22 46.57 -31.01
N SER A 16 -23.11 46.73 -30.27
CA SER A 16 -22.51 48.03 -29.95
C SER A 16 -21.09 47.86 -29.38
N SER A 17 -20.12 48.57 -29.97
CA SER A 17 -18.68 48.53 -29.72
C SER A 17 -18.16 49.70 -28.87
N ALA A 18 -16.89 49.54 -28.42
CA ALA A 18 -15.88 50.56 -28.07
C ALA A 18 -16.05 51.30 -26.73
N ASP A 19 -15.01 51.69 -25.97
CA ASP A 19 -13.57 51.41 -25.90
C ASP A 19 -13.10 52.08 -24.58
N GLY A 20 -12.08 51.56 -23.91
CA GLY A 20 -11.57 52.20 -22.68
C GLY A 20 -10.49 51.43 -21.93
N ARG A 21 -9.25 51.54 -22.43
CA ARG A 21 -8.00 50.98 -21.90
C ARG A 21 -7.71 51.33 -20.43
N SER A 22 -7.19 50.36 -19.66
CA SER A 22 -5.97 50.54 -18.85
C SER A 22 -5.37 49.19 -18.45
N SER A 23 -4.06 49.07 -18.69
CA SER A 23 -3.20 47.90 -18.62
C SER A 23 -2.37 47.82 -17.34
N SER A 24 -2.16 46.62 -16.80
CA SER A 24 -0.86 46.19 -16.25
C SER A 24 -0.78 44.66 -16.07
N SER A 25 0.36 44.12 -16.49
CA SER A 25 0.85 42.73 -16.48
C SER A 25 1.08 42.18 -15.05
N SER A 26 1.12 40.87 -14.76
CA SER A 26 2.13 39.91 -15.25
C SER A 26 1.78 38.44 -14.93
N THR A 27 1.85 37.62 -15.98
CA THR A 27 2.41 36.24 -16.09
C THR A 27 2.43 35.31 -14.87
N SER A 28 1.72 34.18 -14.97
CA SER A 28 2.12 32.90 -14.36
C SER A 28 1.96 31.74 -15.33
N SER A 29 3.08 31.02 -15.50
CA SER A 29 3.36 29.99 -16.49
C SER A 29 2.83 28.64 -16.02
N ALA A 30 1.87 28.07 -16.75
CA ALA A 30 1.43 26.69 -16.58
C ALA A 30 2.22 25.79 -17.53
N ARG A 31 3.21 25.07 -17.01
CA ARG A 31 3.85 23.96 -17.73
C ARG A 31 3.08 22.67 -17.43
N SER A 32 2.21 22.33 -18.38
CA SER A 32 1.67 20.99 -18.57
C SER A 32 2.75 20.09 -19.17
N LEU A 33 3.00 18.93 -18.57
CA LEU A 33 3.67 17.81 -19.22
C LEU A 33 2.88 16.54 -18.92
N ALA A 34 1.99 16.21 -19.86
CA ALA A 34 1.45 14.88 -20.04
C ALA A 34 2.57 13.96 -20.55
N PHE A 35 2.75 12.79 -19.93
CA PHE A 35 3.58 11.73 -20.50
C PHE A 35 2.66 10.64 -21.04
N SER A 36 2.65 10.55 -22.36
CA SER A 36 1.92 9.61 -23.19
C SER A 36 2.79 8.40 -23.53
N ALA A 37 2.10 7.28 -23.73
CA ALA A 37 2.49 6.10 -24.51
C ALA A 37 3.51 5.10 -23.92
N CYS A 38 3.06 3.86 -23.80
CA CYS A 38 3.60 2.75 -24.59
C CYS A 38 2.59 1.59 -24.62
N GLU A 39 1.69 1.62 -25.61
CA GLU A 39 1.05 0.42 -26.16
C GLU A 39 1.92 -0.08 -27.31
N ALA A 40 2.39 -1.34 -27.23
CA ALA A 40 2.67 -2.19 -28.39
C ALA A 40 3.18 -3.56 -27.92
N LEU A 41 2.36 -4.61 -28.02
CA LEU A 41 2.71 -5.90 -28.67
C LEU A 41 1.56 -6.92 -28.55
N ARG A 42 0.59 -6.76 -29.47
CA ARG A 42 0.13 -7.77 -30.44
C ARG A 42 0.14 -9.26 -30.03
N SER A 43 -1.06 -9.74 -29.70
CA SER A 43 -1.71 -11.02 -30.07
C SER A 43 -0.85 -12.23 -30.49
N ARG A 44 -0.97 -13.33 -29.73
CA ARG A 44 -1.02 -14.71 -30.26
C ARG A 44 -2.04 -15.55 -29.49
N THR A 45 -2.82 -16.32 -30.24
CA THR A 45 -3.95 -17.16 -29.82
C THR A 45 -3.51 -18.63 -29.63
N PHE A 46 -4.24 -19.34 -28.75
CA PHE A 46 -4.40 -20.80 -28.55
C PHE A 46 -3.40 -21.56 -27.65
N PRO A 47 -3.78 -22.70 -27.02
CA PRO A 47 -5.10 -23.19 -26.61
C PRO A 47 -5.22 -23.52 -25.10
N SER A 48 -6.46 -23.79 -24.68
CA SER A 48 -6.90 -24.24 -23.36
C SER A 48 -6.15 -25.49 -22.87
N ALA A 49 -5.53 -25.42 -21.69
CA ALA A 49 -5.06 -26.60 -20.95
C ALA A 49 -5.57 -26.53 -19.50
N ARG A 50 -6.44 -27.47 -19.21
CA ARG A 50 -7.14 -27.73 -17.94
C ARG A 50 -6.14 -28.06 -16.83
N VAL A 51 -6.00 -27.18 -15.83
CA VAL A 51 -5.26 -27.49 -14.60
C VAL A 51 -6.22 -28.06 -13.56
N ARG A 52 -6.02 -29.34 -13.28
CA ARG A 52 -6.59 -30.10 -12.17
C ARG A 52 -6.05 -29.51 -10.87
N GLY A 53 -6.96 -29.11 -9.98
CA GLY A 53 -6.62 -28.56 -8.67
C GLY A 53 -5.94 -29.59 -7.79
N SER A 54 -4.87 -29.14 -7.14
CA SER A 54 -4.31 -29.78 -5.95
C SER A 54 -4.35 -28.77 -4.82
N THR A 55 -5.21 -29.06 -3.86
CA THR A 55 -5.35 -28.38 -2.58
C THR A 55 -4.08 -28.56 -1.75
N SER A 56 -3.43 -27.46 -1.35
CA SER A 56 -2.48 -27.51 -0.25
C SER A 56 -2.52 -26.23 0.59
N SER A 57 -3.12 -26.39 1.76
CA SER A 57 -2.82 -25.76 3.04
C SER A 57 -2.57 -24.25 3.05
N THR A 58 -3.64 -23.52 3.36
CA THR A 58 -3.64 -22.14 3.83
C THR A 58 -2.85 -22.00 5.13
N SER A 59 -1.56 -21.69 5.00
CA SER A 59 -0.85 -20.99 6.06
C SER A 59 -1.00 -19.50 5.78
N GLY A 60 -1.87 -18.84 6.54
CA GLY A 60 -2.08 -17.40 6.48
C GLY A 60 -0.78 -16.68 6.77
N PHE A 61 -0.11 -16.20 5.72
CA PHE A 61 1.14 -15.46 5.84
C PHE A 61 0.83 -14.04 6.33
N VAL A 62 0.84 -13.85 7.66
CA VAL A 62 0.81 -12.52 8.26
C VAL A 62 2.18 -11.87 7.99
N ILE A 63 2.18 -10.75 7.27
CA ILE A 63 3.40 -9.93 7.07
C ILE A 63 3.74 -9.31 8.43
N ARG A 64 4.51 -10.05 9.23
CA ARG A 64 5.02 -9.60 10.52
C ARG A 64 6.31 -8.81 10.29
N CYS A 65 6.25 -7.49 10.47
CA CYS A 65 7.46 -6.69 10.58
C CYS A 65 8.21 -7.13 11.85
N MET A 66 9.32 -7.86 11.68
CA MET A 66 10.12 -8.31 12.82
C MET A 66 11.07 -7.19 13.28
N SER A 67 10.96 -6.81 14.54
CA SER A 67 12.02 -6.13 15.29
C SER A 67 12.04 -6.78 16.67
N SER A 68 13.15 -7.46 16.96
CA SER A 68 13.38 -8.22 18.19
C SER A 68 14.03 -7.31 19.23
N SER A 69 13.23 -6.58 20.00
CA SER A 69 13.59 -6.04 21.31
C SER A 69 12.29 -5.59 21.99
N THR A 70 12.04 -6.07 23.20
CA THR A 70 10.82 -5.82 23.99
C THR A 70 10.73 -4.40 24.57
N ASP A 71 11.63 -3.50 24.16
CA ASP A 71 11.68 -2.11 24.63
C ASP A 71 11.41 -1.17 23.44
N LEU A 72 10.47 -0.23 23.63
CA LEU A 72 10.21 0.83 22.64
C LEU A 72 11.50 1.62 22.42
N PRO A 73 12.06 1.64 21.19
CA PRO A 73 13.31 2.33 20.94
C PRO A 73 13.13 3.83 21.19
N THR A 74 14.20 4.53 21.54
CA THR A 74 14.16 5.99 21.62
C THR A 74 14.40 6.62 20.24
N VAL A 75 14.05 7.89 20.10
CA VAL A 75 14.36 8.69 18.90
C VAL A 75 15.86 8.70 18.63
N SER A 76 16.70 8.84 19.68
CA SER A 76 18.16 8.82 19.54
C SER A 76 18.66 7.48 19.02
N GLN A 77 18.09 6.36 19.51
CA GLN A 77 18.45 5.03 19.02
C GLN A 77 18.06 4.85 17.55
N THR A 78 16.90 5.35 17.15
CA THR A 78 16.45 5.30 15.75
C THR A 78 17.37 6.11 14.83
N LYS A 79 17.79 7.31 15.26
CA LYS A 79 18.76 8.14 14.54
C LYS A 79 20.13 7.44 14.43
N LEU A 80 20.61 6.83 15.51
CA LEU A 80 21.87 6.08 15.52
C LEU A 80 21.82 4.89 14.56
N ASN A 81 20.73 4.11 14.61
CA ASN A 81 20.53 2.98 13.71
C ASN A 81 20.55 3.40 12.25
N PHE A 82 19.94 4.56 11.92
CA PHE A 82 19.99 5.13 10.57
C PHE A 82 21.42 5.49 10.15
N LEU A 83 22.17 6.22 10.98
CA LEU A 83 23.55 6.62 10.65
C LEU A 83 24.51 5.43 10.58
N LYS A 84 24.28 4.39 11.38
CA LYS A 84 25.05 3.13 11.32
C LYS A 84 24.80 2.37 10.02
N ALA A 85 23.57 2.37 9.53
CA ALA A 85 23.19 1.73 8.27
C ALA A 85 23.64 2.56 7.04
N TYR A 86 23.54 3.88 7.12
CA TYR A 86 23.88 4.81 6.03
C TYR A 86 25.31 5.35 6.17
N LYS A 87 26.27 4.67 5.55
CA LYS A 87 27.70 4.99 5.67
C LYS A 87 28.20 6.18 4.83
N LYS A 88 27.34 6.82 4.04
CA LYS A 88 27.74 7.94 3.16
C LYS A 88 27.57 9.28 3.88
N PRO A 89 28.44 10.28 3.63
CA PRO A 89 28.27 11.61 4.23
C PRO A 89 26.95 12.23 3.73
N ILE A 90 26.17 12.78 4.66
CA ILE A 90 24.88 13.40 4.37
C ILE A 90 25.12 14.90 4.09
N PRO A 91 24.75 15.41 2.91
CA PRO A 91 24.82 16.85 2.64
C PRO A 91 23.92 17.63 3.61
N SER A 92 24.43 18.74 4.14
CA SER A 92 23.74 19.52 5.18
C SER A 92 22.37 20.06 4.75
N ILE A 93 22.17 20.31 3.45
CA ILE A 93 20.88 20.77 2.88
C ILE A 93 19.72 19.82 3.16
N TYR A 94 19.98 18.51 3.29
CA TYR A 94 18.96 17.51 3.56
C TYR A 94 18.79 17.21 5.04
N ASN A 95 19.65 17.75 5.91
CA ASN A 95 19.72 17.32 7.31
C ASN A 95 18.42 17.61 8.07
N ASN A 96 17.81 18.78 7.87
CA ASN A 96 16.56 19.15 8.53
C ASN A 96 15.40 18.22 8.14
N VAL A 97 15.16 18.08 6.83
CA VAL A 97 14.09 17.23 6.31
C VAL A 97 14.29 15.78 6.72
N LEU A 98 15.54 15.29 6.65
CA LEU A 98 15.86 13.92 7.02
C LEU A 98 15.61 13.66 8.51
N GLN A 99 16.03 14.58 9.38
CA GLN A 99 15.79 14.44 10.81
C GLN A 99 14.30 14.50 11.15
N GLU A 100 13.55 15.42 10.52
CA GLU A 100 12.10 15.52 10.70
C GLU A 100 11.40 14.22 10.28
N LEU A 101 11.72 13.68 9.09
CA LEU A 101 11.15 12.43 8.61
C LEU A 101 11.50 11.23 9.51
N ILE A 102 12.74 11.15 10.00
CA ILE A 102 13.14 10.09 10.93
C ILE A 102 12.33 10.16 12.23
N VAL A 103 12.14 11.37 12.78
CA VAL A 103 11.37 11.58 14.01
C VAL A 103 9.89 11.28 13.78
N GLN A 104 9.28 11.80 12.72
CA GLN A 104 7.88 11.54 12.39
C GLN A 104 7.60 10.05 12.20
N GLN A 105 8.45 9.36 11.43
CA GLN A 105 8.31 7.93 11.22
C GLN A 105 8.48 7.12 12.51
N HIS A 106 9.34 7.59 13.41
CA HIS A 106 9.53 6.99 14.73
C HIS A 106 8.27 7.14 15.60
N LEU A 107 7.71 8.35 15.68
CA LEU A 107 6.50 8.62 16.45
C LEU A 107 5.31 7.80 15.95
N ILE A 108 5.09 7.75 14.63
CA ILE A 108 4.01 6.94 14.03
C ILE A 108 4.16 5.46 14.41
N LYS A 109 5.39 4.93 14.40
CA LYS A 109 5.63 3.53 14.80
C LYS A 109 5.40 3.32 16.29
N ASN A 110 5.84 4.26 17.12
CA ASN A 110 5.66 4.19 18.56
C ASN A 110 4.17 4.20 18.95
N ASP A 111 3.40 5.12 18.36
CA ASP A 111 1.95 5.21 18.58
C ASP A 111 1.24 3.94 18.11
N ALA A 112 1.64 3.39 16.96
CA ALA A 112 1.12 2.12 16.47
C ALA A 112 1.43 0.97 17.44
N THR A 113 2.65 0.84 17.96
CA THR A 113 3.02 -0.21 18.92
C THR A 113 2.22 -0.10 20.21
N LYS A 114 2.09 1.11 20.78
CA LYS A 114 1.25 1.35 21.96
C LYS A 114 -0.20 0.93 21.73
N LEU A 115 -0.74 1.29 20.56
CA LEU A 115 -2.10 0.93 20.16
C LEU A 115 -2.25 -0.59 19.98
N GLU A 116 -1.27 -1.27 19.39
CA GLU A 116 -1.27 -2.73 19.25
C GLU A 116 -1.20 -3.45 20.60
N GLU A 117 -0.35 -2.99 21.52
CA GLU A 117 -0.22 -3.55 22.86
C GLU A 117 -1.52 -3.39 23.65
N TRP A 118 -2.11 -2.19 23.64
CA TRP A 118 -3.42 -1.94 24.24
C TRP A 118 -4.51 -2.86 23.66
N ALA A 119 -4.57 -2.98 22.32
CA ALA A 119 -5.56 -3.81 21.65
C ALA A 119 -5.47 -5.29 22.03
N ARG A 120 -4.25 -5.82 22.22
CA ARG A 120 -4.03 -7.22 22.63
C ARG A 120 -4.47 -7.51 24.05
N THR A 121 -4.47 -6.50 24.93
CA THR A 121 -4.95 -6.65 26.31
C THR A 121 -6.48 -6.61 26.41
N GLN A 122 -7.15 -6.21 25.32
CA GLN A 122 -8.57 -5.89 25.34
C GLN A 122 -9.45 -7.04 24.84
N THR A 123 -10.60 -7.22 25.50
CA THR A 123 -11.68 -8.12 25.06
C THR A 123 -12.71 -7.34 24.24
N SER A 124 -13.49 -8.02 23.41
CA SER A 124 -14.52 -7.44 22.52
C SER A 124 -15.47 -6.43 23.18
N ALA A 125 -15.91 -6.67 24.43
CA ALA A 125 -16.77 -5.75 25.16
C ALA A 125 -16.02 -4.49 25.64
N ALA A 126 -14.84 -4.69 26.21
CA ALA A 126 -14.03 -3.61 26.76
C ALA A 126 -13.50 -2.67 25.66
N LEU A 127 -13.33 -3.17 24.43
CA LEU A 127 -12.92 -2.37 23.27
C LEU A 127 -13.94 -1.27 22.92
N VAL A 128 -15.23 -1.52 23.17
CA VAL A 128 -16.33 -0.61 22.80
C VAL A 128 -16.70 0.33 23.95
N GLU A 129 -16.68 -0.17 25.19
CA GLU A 129 -17.18 0.58 26.34
C GLU A 129 -16.19 1.61 26.90
N PHE A 130 -14.91 1.54 26.50
CA PHE A 130 -13.81 2.37 27.03
C PHE A 130 -13.87 2.52 28.56
N PRO A 131 -13.88 1.39 29.31
CA PRO A 131 -14.23 1.37 30.73
C PRO A 131 -13.16 2.01 31.61
N SER A 132 -11.91 2.10 31.16
CA SER A 132 -10.86 2.77 31.93
C SER A 132 -10.98 4.29 31.82
N ARG A 133 -10.67 4.98 32.93
CA ARG A 133 -10.63 6.45 32.96
C ARG A 133 -9.23 7.00 32.68
N GLU A 134 -8.17 6.19 32.84
CA GLU A 134 -6.77 6.65 32.80
C GLU A 134 -5.92 6.14 31.61
N GLY A 135 -6.50 5.52 30.58
CA GLY A 135 -5.73 5.03 29.42
C GLY A 135 -5.35 6.12 28.41
N GLU A 136 -4.07 6.25 28.05
CA GLU A 136 -3.58 7.15 26.98
C GLU A 136 -4.33 6.88 25.67
N VAL A 137 -4.39 5.60 25.25
CA VAL A 137 -5.09 5.17 24.02
C VAL A 137 -6.60 5.43 24.08
N GLU A 138 -7.22 5.17 25.23
CA GLU A 138 -8.66 5.39 25.40
C GLU A 138 -9.03 6.87 25.35
N SER A 139 -8.19 7.75 25.91
CA SER A 139 -8.41 9.21 25.81
C SER A 139 -8.29 9.71 24.37
N MET A 140 -7.36 9.15 23.57
CA MET A 140 -7.28 9.44 22.13
C MET A 140 -8.53 8.98 21.37
N LEU A 141 -9.04 7.78 21.67
CA LEU A 141 -10.26 7.26 21.03
C LEU A 141 -11.51 8.08 21.43
N LYS A 142 -11.59 8.54 22.68
CA LYS A 142 -12.64 9.45 23.17
C LYS A 142 -12.57 10.81 22.47
N ASP A 143 -11.38 11.42 22.37
CA ASP A 143 -11.19 12.67 21.61
C ASP A 143 -11.61 12.53 20.14
N ILE A 144 -11.28 11.39 19.50
CA ILE A 144 -11.73 11.10 18.14
C ILE A 144 -13.26 11.03 18.08
N ALA A 145 -13.90 10.32 19.02
CA ALA A 145 -15.35 10.20 19.08
C ALA A 145 -16.04 11.57 19.24
N GLU A 146 -15.51 12.43 20.11
CA GLU A 146 -16.00 13.80 20.30
C GLU A 146 -15.84 14.65 19.05
N ARG A 147 -14.67 14.63 18.41
CA ARG A 147 -14.42 15.36 17.17
C ARG A 147 -15.28 14.84 16.02
N ALA A 148 -15.55 13.54 15.97
CA ALA A 148 -16.42 12.93 14.98
C ALA A 148 -17.89 13.30 15.22
N GLY A 149 -18.34 13.32 16.47
CA GLY A 149 -19.64 13.86 16.89
C GLY A 149 -19.82 15.32 16.50
N ALA A 150 -18.78 16.14 16.64
CA ALA A 150 -18.78 17.55 16.28
C ALA A 150 -18.63 17.82 14.77
N GLY A 151 -18.48 16.79 13.92
CA GLY A 151 -18.27 16.94 12.48
C GLY A 151 -16.91 17.53 12.08
N LYS A 152 -15.96 17.61 13.02
CA LYS A 152 -14.59 18.14 12.80
C LYS A 152 -13.55 17.05 12.55
N PHE A 153 -13.98 15.79 12.51
CA PHE A 153 -13.13 14.65 12.23
C PHE A 153 -12.97 14.44 10.72
N SER A 154 -11.73 14.43 10.25
CA SER A 154 -11.40 14.10 8.87
C SER A 154 -11.20 12.59 8.73
N TYR A 155 -12.21 11.92 8.20
CA TYR A 155 -12.13 10.49 7.92
C TYR A 155 -11.10 10.20 6.82
N SER A 156 -10.29 9.16 7.03
CA SER A 156 -9.30 8.67 6.06
C SER A 156 -9.44 7.16 5.91
N ARG A 157 -9.16 6.63 4.72
CA ARG A 157 -9.18 5.18 4.46
C ARG A 157 -8.29 4.40 5.42
N PHE A 158 -7.15 4.97 5.81
CA PHE A 158 -6.25 4.33 6.77
C PHE A 158 -6.86 4.19 8.16
N PHE A 159 -7.84 5.03 8.51
CA PHE A 159 -8.58 4.91 9.76
C PHE A 159 -9.41 3.62 9.80
N ALA A 160 -10.11 3.27 8.70
CA ALA A 160 -10.81 1.99 8.60
C ALA A 160 -9.86 0.79 8.74
N VAL A 161 -8.70 0.84 8.06
CA VAL A 161 -7.69 -0.22 8.17
C VAL A 161 -7.16 -0.33 9.61
N GLY A 162 -7.01 0.80 10.32
CA GLY A 162 -6.65 0.83 11.74
C GLY A 162 -7.70 0.20 12.65
N LEU A 163 -8.99 0.50 12.43
CA LEU A 163 -10.08 -0.15 13.17
C LEU A 163 -10.10 -1.67 12.93
N PHE A 164 -9.90 -2.10 11.69
CA PHE A 164 -9.80 -3.52 11.36
C PHE A 164 -8.62 -4.19 12.09
N ARG A 165 -7.47 -3.52 12.15
CA ARG A 165 -6.29 -4.01 12.88
C ARG A 165 -6.55 -4.15 14.38
N LEU A 166 -7.28 -3.21 14.99
CA LEU A 166 -7.68 -3.29 16.40
C LEU A 166 -8.58 -4.50 16.68
N LEU A 167 -9.56 -4.74 15.81
CA LEU A 167 -10.47 -5.90 15.92
C LEU A 167 -9.73 -7.23 15.72
N GLU A 168 -8.78 -7.28 14.78
CA GLU A 168 -7.92 -8.45 14.57
C GLU A 168 -7.09 -8.77 15.82
N LEU A 169 -6.48 -7.77 16.45
CA LEU A 169 -5.61 -7.97 17.62
C LEU A 169 -6.37 -8.36 18.89
N SER A 170 -7.59 -7.86 19.06
CA SER A 170 -8.51 -8.23 20.15
C SER A 170 -9.29 -9.52 19.85
N ASN A 171 -9.03 -10.16 18.70
CA ASN A 171 -9.69 -11.37 18.23
C ASN A 171 -11.24 -11.25 18.18
N ALA A 172 -11.73 -10.03 17.95
CA ALA A 172 -13.15 -9.68 17.86
C ALA A 172 -13.61 -9.71 16.39
N THR A 173 -13.70 -10.92 15.84
CA THR A 173 -14.01 -11.14 14.40
C THR A 173 -15.49 -11.00 14.04
N ASP A 174 -16.35 -10.74 15.02
CA ASP A 174 -17.79 -10.67 14.79
C ASP A 174 -18.17 -9.33 14.14
N PRO A 175 -18.96 -9.34 13.06
CA PRO A 175 -19.36 -8.11 12.36
C PRO A 175 -20.17 -7.16 13.25
N THR A 176 -20.83 -7.68 14.29
CA THR A 176 -21.60 -6.89 15.25
C THR A 176 -20.73 -6.01 16.14
N VAL A 177 -19.46 -6.36 16.35
CA VAL A 177 -18.53 -5.56 17.17
C VAL A 177 -18.06 -4.34 16.39
N LEU A 178 -17.85 -4.48 15.08
CA LEU A 178 -17.55 -3.35 14.21
C LEU A 178 -18.68 -2.31 14.24
N ASP A 179 -19.93 -2.76 14.19
CA ASP A 179 -21.11 -1.89 14.25
C ASP A 179 -21.14 -1.08 15.55
N LYS A 180 -20.90 -1.76 16.67
CA LYS A 180 -20.84 -1.13 18.00
C LYS A 180 -19.67 -0.15 18.12
N LEU A 181 -18.50 -0.51 17.58
CA LEU A 181 -17.31 0.35 17.61
C LEU A 181 -17.50 1.60 16.73
N CYS A 182 -18.07 1.45 15.53
CA CYS A 182 -18.40 2.58 14.66
C CYS A 182 -19.43 3.50 15.33
N ALA A 183 -20.42 2.94 16.02
CA ALA A 183 -21.39 3.72 16.78
C ALA A 183 -20.72 4.48 17.94
N ALA A 184 -19.86 3.82 18.71
CA ALA A 184 -19.14 4.45 19.83
C ALA A 184 -18.21 5.58 19.38
N LEU A 185 -17.57 5.44 18.22
CA LEU A 185 -16.67 6.46 17.65
C LEU A 185 -17.39 7.51 16.81
N ASN A 186 -18.71 7.40 16.63
CA ASN A 186 -19.52 8.28 15.80
C ASN A 186 -19.03 8.37 14.34
N VAL A 187 -18.59 7.24 13.78
CA VAL A 187 -18.04 7.11 12.42
C VAL A 187 -19.01 6.37 11.52
N ASN A 188 -19.11 6.80 10.25
CA ASN A 188 -20.02 6.19 9.29
C ASN A 188 -19.59 4.75 8.92
N LYS A 189 -20.37 3.76 9.37
CA LYS A 189 -20.21 2.33 9.04
C LYS A 189 -20.10 2.07 7.53
N ARG A 190 -20.94 2.70 6.70
CA ARG A 190 -20.95 2.47 5.25
C ARG A 190 -19.62 2.88 4.60
N SER A 191 -19.01 3.95 5.10
CA SER A 191 -17.70 4.39 4.61
C SER A 191 -16.60 3.40 5.00
N VAL A 192 -16.66 2.90 6.24
CA VAL A 192 -15.73 1.88 6.75
C VAL A 192 -15.84 0.59 5.95
N ASP A 193 -17.04 0.05 5.76
CA ASP A 193 -17.26 -1.18 4.97
C ASP A 193 -16.69 -1.05 3.56
N ARG A 194 -16.99 0.06 2.87
CA ARG A 194 -16.48 0.33 1.51
C ARG A 194 -14.95 0.34 1.47
N ASP A 195 -14.31 1.00 2.43
CA ASP A 195 -12.86 1.10 2.46
C ASP A 195 -12.18 -0.22 2.85
N LEU A 196 -12.82 -1.03 3.70
CA LEU A 196 -12.37 -2.39 4.01
C LEU A 196 -12.49 -3.32 2.79
N ASP A 197 -13.55 -3.20 2.00
CA ASP A 197 -13.69 -3.94 0.74
C ASP A 197 -12.59 -3.54 -0.27
N VAL A 198 -12.31 -2.24 -0.41
CA VAL A 198 -11.20 -1.76 -1.26
C VAL A 198 -9.87 -2.32 -0.77
N TYR A 199 -9.62 -2.29 0.55
CA TYR A 199 -8.39 -2.82 1.15
C TYR A 199 -8.23 -4.32 0.88
N ARG A 200 -9.27 -5.12 1.12
CA ARG A 200 -9.28 -6.56 0.83
C ARG A 200 -8.99 -6.84 -0.65
N ASN A 201 -9.64 -6.11 -1.54
CA ASN A 201 -9.45 -6.26 -2.98
C ASN A 201 -8.01 -5.92 -3.41
N LEU A 202 -7.41 -4.89 -2.81
CA LEU A 202 -6.01 -4.53 -3.07
C LEU A 202 -5.06 -5.63 -2.57
N LEU A 203 -5.29 -6.19 -1.38
CA LEU A 203 -4.49 -7.29 -0.85
C LEU A 203 -4.55 -8.51 -1.77
N SER A 204 -5.72 -8.88 -2.28
CA SER A 204 -5.85 -9.99 -3.23
C SER A 204 -5.02 -9.77 -4.50
N LYS A 205 -4.98 -8.54 -5.04
CA LYS A 205 -4.16 -8.21 -6.21
C LYS A 205 -2.66 -8.28 -5.90
N LEU A 206 -2.23 -7.81 -4.73
CA LEU A 206 -0.82 -7.87 -4.32
C LEU A 206 -0.35 -9.31 -4.11
N VAL A 207 -1.19 -10.16 -3.53
CA VAL A 207 -0.89 -11.60 -3.37
C VAL A 207 -0.73 -12.26 -4.74
N GLN A 208 -1.62 -11.98 -5.70
CA GLN A 208 -1.49 -12.49 -7.07
C GLN A 208 -0.20 -12.01 -7.74
N ALA A 209 0.13 -10.72 -7.63
CA ALA A 209 1.36 -10.17 -8.20
C ALA A 209 2.62 -10.79 -7.58
N LYS A 210 2.61 -11.03 -6.26
CA LYS A 210 3.73 -11.67 -5.54
C LYS A 210 3.98 -13.09 -6.05
N GLU A 211 2.93 -13.90 -6.22
CA GLU A 211 3.08 -15.27 -6.73
C GLU A 211 3.59 -15.27 -8.17
N LEU A 212 3.10 -14.37 -9.04
CA LEU A 212 3.61 -14.25 -10.42
C LEU A 212 5.09 -13.86 -10.47
N ILE A 213 5.52 -12.93 -9.63
CA ILE A 213 6.94 -12.52 -9.52
C ILE A 213 7.78 -13.69 -9.01
N LYS A 214 7.28 -14.41 -8.01
CA LYS A 214 7.96 -15.58 -7.44
C LYS A 214 8.16 -16.67 -8.49
N GLU A 215 7.11 -17.03 -9.22
CA GLU A 215 7.18 -17.99 -10.32
C GLU A 215 8.14 -17.53 -11.43
N TYR A 216 8.16 -16.24 -11.75
CA TYR A 216 9.08 -15.68 -12.74
C TYR A 216 10.55 -15.82 -12.28
N VAL A 217 10.84 -15.46 -11.03
CA VAL A 217 12.19 -15.57 -10.46
C VAL A 217 12.65 -17.03 -10.40
N GLU A 218 11.77 -17.94 -10.00
CA GLU A 218 12.06 -19.38 -9.96
C GLU A 218 12.32 -19.95 -11.36
N ARG A 219 11.52 -19.55 -12.36
CA ARG A 219 11.74 -19.94 -13.76
C ARG A 219 13.04 -19.40 -14.33
N GLU A 220 13.39 -18.15 -14.05
CA GLU A 220 14.65 -17.55 -14.50
C GLU A 220 15.86 -18.19 -13.82
N LYS A 221 15.75 -18.55 -12.54
CA LYS A 221 16.80 -19.29 -11.82
C LYS A 221 17.02 -20.68 -12.44
N LYS A 222 15.94 -21.43 -12.67
CA LYS A 222 15.99 -22.75 -13.33
C LYS A 222 16.61 -22.67 -14.74
N LYS A 223 16.20 -21.68 -15.54
CA LYS A 223 16.75 -21.45 -16.88
C LYS A 223 18.24 -21.07 -16.87
N ARG A 224 18.71 -20.37 -15.84
CA ARG A 224 20.15 -20.06 -15.67
C ARG A 224 20.94 -21.30 -15.26
N GLU A 225 20.40 -22.12 -14.36
CA GLU A 225 21.01 -23.39 -13.93
C GLU A 225 21.15 -24.35 -15.11
N GLU A 226 20.10 -24.55 -15.91
CA GLU A 226 20.11 -25.38 -17.13
C GLU A 226 21.16 -24.89 -18.15
N ARG A 227 21.35 -23.58 -18.29
CA ARG A 227 22.39 -22.99 -19.16
C ARG A 227 23.80 -23.23 -18.63
N THR A 228 24.01 -23.16 -17.32
CA THR A 228 25.31 -23.47 -16.72
C THR A 228 25.65 -24.95 -16.75
N GLU A 229 24.66 -25.84 -16.62
CA GLU A 229 24.85 -27.29 -16.72
C GLU A 229 25.15 -27.71 -18.16
N SER A 230 24.44 -27.16 -19.14
CA SER A 230 24.71 -27.41 -20.56
C SER A 230 26.07 -26.85 -21.00
N GLN A 231 26.49 -25.69 -20.49
CA GLN A 231 27.84 -25.16 -20.71
C GLN A 231 28.93 -26.08 -20.12
N LYS A 232 28.77 -26.52 -18.87
CA LYS A 232 29.69 -27.47 -18.23
C LYS A 232 29.76 -28.82 -18.96
N ALA A 233 28.61 -29.33 -19.42
CA ALA A 233 28.57 -30.55 -20.23
C ALA A 233 29.30 -30.37 -21.57
N SER A 234 29.12 -29.23 -22.23
CA SER A 234 29.82 -28.92 -23.49
C SER A 234 31.33 -28.76 -23.32
N GLU A 235 31.79 -28.17 -22.20
CA GLU A 235 33.21 -28.07 -21.86
C GLU A 235 33.82 -29.43 -21.51
N ALA A 236 33.10 -30.27 -20.78
CA ALA A 236 33.54 -31.62 -20.44
C ALA A 236 33.73 -32.49 -21.70
N VAL A 237 32.78 -32.44 -22.65
CA VAL A 237 32.89 -33.16 -23.93
C VAL A 237 34.10 -32.67 -24.75
N LYS A 238 34.35 -31.35 -24.78
CA LYS A 238 35.51 -30.78 -25.48
C LYS A 238 36.84 -31.24 -24.87
N ASN A 239 36.91 -31.36 -23.55
CA ASN A 239 38.10 -31.87 -22.85
C ASN A 239 38.32 -33.38 -23.07
N CYS A 240 37.25 -34.17 -23.20
CA CYS A 240 37.37 -35.60 -23.49
C CYS A 240 37.81 -35.89 -24.94
N LEU A 241 37.40 -35.05 -25.91
CA LEU A 241 37.80 -35.17 -27.32
C LEU A 241 39.21 -34.61 -27.61
N GLY A 242 39.83 -33.96 -26.63
CA GLY A 242 41.15 -33.33 -26.73
C GLY A 242 42.33 -34.18 -26.27
N GLN A 243 42.16 -35.47 -25.94
CA GLN A 243 43.31 -36.35 -25.72
C GLN A 243 43.80 -36.96 -27.04
N PRO A 244 44.94 -36.52 -27.61
CA PRO A 244 45.61 -37.27 -28.65
C PRO A 244 46.10 -38.58 -28.03
N THR A 245 45.46 -39.69 -28.40
CA THR A 245 46.00 -41.03 -28.17
C THR A 245 47.30 -41.15 -28.94
N TYR A 246 48.44 -40.87 -28.28
CA TYR A 246 49.75 -41.29 -28.76
C TYR A 246 49.81 -42.82 -28.62
N VAL A 247 49.35 -43.51 -29.66
CA VAL A 247 49.62 -44.93 -29.87
C VAL A 247 51.08 -45.02 -30.30
N GLY A 248 51.89 -45.68 -29.47
CA GLY A 248 53.33 -45.84 -29.71
C GLY A 248 53.64 -46.62 -30.99
N GLN A 249 54.80 -46.36 -31.56
CA GLN A 249 55.49 -47.27 -32.46
C GLN A 249 56.97 -47.32 -32.11
N MET A 250 57.35 -48.53 -31.68
CA MET A 250 58.65 -49.24 -31.69
C MET A 250 59.96 -48.47 -31.64
#